data_AF-A0AAV2VPM3-F1
#
_entry.id   AF-A0AAV2VPM3-F1
#
_cell.length_a   1.000
_cell.length_b   1.000
_cell.length_c   1.000
_cell.angle_alpha   90.00
_cell.angle_beta   90.00
_cell.angle_gamma   90.00
#
_symmetry.space_group_name_H-M   'P 1'
#
loop_
_entity.id
_entity.type
_entity.pdbx_description
1 polymer ?
#
loop_
_entity_poly.entity_id
_entity_poly.type
_entity_poly.pdbx_seq_one_letter_code
_entity_poly.pdbx_strand_id
1 'polypeptide(L)'
;MLSGLDKLKLAKEIRELRSQIRSTSLKGIEKLNLAKRIKEIRTEIFGAATQATSQLDDLINGKFDHLDPAKFIATVRDISEKYGEFESVKQPVSNYVKKRLPA
;
A
#
# COMPACT_ATOMS: atom_id res chain seq x y z
N MET A 1 14.79 12.67 8.77
CA MET A 1 13.78 12.82 7.69
C MET A 1 14.49 13.31 6.44
N LEU A 2 14.20 12.73 5.26
CA LEU A 2 14.75 13.20 3.98
C LEU A 2 14.38 14.67 3.73
N SER A 3 15.31 15.45 3.17
CA SER A 3 15.05 16.83 2.78
C SER A 3 14.03 16.90 1.64
N GLY A 4 13.37 18.05 1.46
CA GLY A 4 12.40 18.25 0.37
C GLY A 4 13.02 18.04 -1.02
N LEU A 5 14.29 18.42 -1.20
CA LEU A 5 15.02 18.22 -2.46
C LEU A 5 15.31 16.73 -2.71
N ASP A 6 15.65 15.97 -1.66
CA ASP A 6 15.94 14.54 -1.79
C ASP A 6 14.67 13.74 -2.10
N LYS A 7 13.54 14.08 -1.46
CA LYS A 7 12.24 13.49 -1.81
C LYS A 7 11.86 13.76 -3.27
N LEU A 8 12.18 14.94 -3.79
CA LEU A 8 11.91 15.31 -5.18
C LEU A 8 12.79 14.54 -6.18
N LYS A 9 14.07 14.30 -5.84
CA LYS A 9 14.96 13.43 -6.64
C LYS A 9 14.42 12.00 -6.69
N LEU A 10 14.08 11.43 -5.55
CA LEU A 10 13.50 10.08 -5.45
C LEU A 10 12.15 9.96 -6.19
N ALA A 11 11.32 11.01 -6.17
CA ALA A 11 10.08 11.04 -6.93
C ALA A 11 10.30 11.05 -8.46
N LYS A 12 11.34 11.74 -8.94
CA LYS A 12 11.74 11.70 -10.36
C LYS A 12 12.23 10.30 -10.74
N GLU A 13 13.03 9.67 -9.89
CA GLU A 13 13.52 8.30 -10.10
C GLU A 13 12.36 7.29 -10.20
N ILE A 14 11.35 7.38 -9.32
CA ILE A 14 10.12 6.56 -9.43
C ILE A 14 9.44 6.74 -10.80
N ARG A 15 9.38 7.98 -11.31
CA ARG A 15 8.73 8.27 -12.60
C ARG A 15 9.47 7.60 -13.75
N GLU A 16 10.80 7.64 -13.74
CA GLU A 16 11.65 7.00 -14.75
C GLU A 16 11.53 5.47 -14.70
N LEU A 17 11.63 4.87 -13.51
CA LEU A 17 11.45 3.42 -13.33
C LEU A 17 10.08 2.94 -13.85
N ARG A 18 9.01 3.73 -13.63
CA ARG A 18 7.68 3.43 -14.19
C ARG A 18 7.63 3.52 -15.71
N SER A 19 8.33 4.49 -16.29
CA SER A 19 8.43 4.62 -17.75
C SER A 19 9.11 3.38 -18.35
N GLN A 20 10.18 2.90 -17.70
CA GLN A 20 10.90 1.69 -18.11
C GLN A 20 10.01 0.44 -18.02
N ILE A 21 9.21 0.27 -16.96
CA ILE A 21 8.27 -0.87 -16.86
C ILE A 21 7.23 -0.87 -18.01
N ARG A 22 6.81 0.33 -18.44
CA ARG A 22 5.84 0.50 -19.54
C ARG A 22 6.47 0.26 -20.91
N SER A 23 7.77 0.40 -21.08
CA SER A 23 8.41 0.05 -22.34
C SER A 23 8.35 -1.46 -22.55
N THR A 24 8.06 -1.87 -23.79
CA THR A 24 7.78 -3.25 -24.18
C THR A 24 9.00 -4.16 -24.18
N SER A 25 10.20 -3.62 -23.94
CA SER A 25 11.47 -4.33 -24.10
C SER A 25 11.90 -5.17 -22.88
N LEU A 26 11.29 -4.98 -21.71
CA LEU A 26 11.72 -5.64 -20.48
C LEU A 26 11.04 -6.98 -20.24
N LYS A 27 11.83 -7.98 -19.81
CA LYS A 27 11.32 -9.31 -19.42
C LYS A 27 10.69 -9.27 -18.03
N GLY A 28 9.85 -10.26 -17.73
CA GLY A 28 9.07 -10.31 -16.48
C GLY A 28 9.89 -10.16 -15.19
N ILE A 29 11.08 -10.77 -15.14
CA ILE A 29 11.99 -10.70 -13.98
C ILE A 29 12.53 -9.27 -13.79
N GLU A 30 12.90 -8.60 -14.88
CA GLU A 30 13.41 -7.22 -14.85
C GLU A 30 12.31 -6.24 -14.40
N LYS A 31 11.08 -6.43 -14.90
CA LYS A 31 9.91 -5.65 -14.43
C LYS A 31 9.66 -5.86 -12.93
N LEU A 32 9.82 -7.08 -12.43
CA LEU A 32 9.69 -7.39 -11.01
C LEU A 32 10.76 -6.68 -10.17
N ASN A 33 12.01 -6.66 -10.64
CA ASN A 33 13.10 -5.96 -9.96
C ASN A 33 12.87 -4.45 -9.91
N LEU A 34 12.41 -3.84 -11.01
CA LEU A 34 12.04 -2.42 -11.03
C LEU A 34 10.86 -2.13 -10.09
N ALA A 35 9.87 -3.02 -10.02
CA ALA A 35 8.75 -2.86 -9.10
C ALA A 35 9.18 -2.93 -7.62
N LYS A 36 10.13 -3.82 -7.28
CA LYS A 36 10.75 -3.87 -5.95
C LYS A 36 11.48 -2.57 -5.64
N ARG A 37 12.27 -2.05 -6.58
CA ARG A 37 13.01 -0.79 -6.40
C ARG A 37 12.08 0.41 -6.18
N ILE A 38 10.99 0.50 -6.94
CA ILE A 38 9.96 1.54 -6.72
C ILE A 38 9.35 1.43 -5.32
N LYS A 39 9.16 0.21 -4.80
CA LYS A 39 8.62 -0.02 -3.46
C LYS A 39 9.59 0.46 -2.38
N GLU A 40 10.89 0.17 -2.52
CA GLU A 40 11.95 0.63 -1.61
C GLU A 40 12.01 2.16 -1.56
N ILE A 41 12.04 2.82 -2.72
CA ILE A 41 12.11 4.29 -2.78
C ILE A 41 10.86 4.91 -2.14
N ARG A 42 9.68 4.31 -2.33
CA ARG A 42 8.45 4.76 -1.66
C ARG A 42 8.54 4.64 -0.13
N THR A 43 9.06 3.51 0.37
CA THR A 43 9.27 3.35 1.81
C THR A 43 10.30 4.33 2.35
N GLU A 44 11.26 4.77 1.55
CA GLU A 44 12.24 5.79 1.93
C GLU A 44 11.62 7.19 1.98
N ILE A 45 10.86 7.58 0.96
CA ILE A 45 10.19 8.89 0.88
C ILE A 45 9.16 9.06 1.99
N PHE A 46 8.28 8.06 2.13
CA PHE A 46 7.15 8.13 3.02
C PHE A 46 7.48 7.60 4.40
N GLY A 47 8.43 6.67 4.58
CA GLY A 47 8.67 6.01 5.86
C GLY A 47 7.61 4.96 6.17
N ALA A 48 8.01 3.88 6.86
CA ALA A 48 7.12 2.78 7.21
C ALA A 48 5.94 3.22 8.11
N ALA A 49 6.17 4.17 9.02
CA ALA A 49 5.15 4.68 9.93
C ALA A 49 4.04 5.47 9.22
N THR A 50 4.40 6.30 8.25
CA THR A 50 3.46 7.14 7.49
C THR A 50 2.65 6.33 6.48
N GLN A 51 3.22 5.20 6.03
CA GLN A 51 2.48 4.20 5.26
C GLN A 51 1.50 3.42 6.14
N ALA A 52 1.89 3.07 7.37
CA ALA A 52 0.99 2.45 8.34
C ALA A 52 -0.21 3.34 8.63
N THR A 53 0.01 4.62 8.94
CA THR A 53 -1.08 5.58 9.19
C THR A 53 -1.99 5.73 7.98
N SER A 54 -1.44 5.84 6.75
CA SER A 54 -2.30 5.97 5.56
C SER A 54 -3.15 4.72 5.30
N GLN A 55 -2.60 3.52 5.52
CA GLN A 55 -3.33 2.27 5.31
C GLN A 55 -4.41 2.06 6.38
N LEU A 56 -4.14 2.45 7.62
CA LEU A 56 -5.13 2.43 8.70
C LEU A 56 -6.22 3.47 8.46
N ASP A 57 -5.87 4.69 8.03
CA ASP A 57 -6.82 5.73 7.67
C ASP A 57 -7.70 5.29 6.49
N ASP A 58 -7.11 4.67 5.46
CA ASP A 58 -7.86 4.15 4.31
C ASP A 58 -8.88 3.08 4.75
N LEU A 59 -8.51 2.26 5.75
CA LEU A 59 -9.38 1.22 6.29
C LEU A 59 -10.50 1.81 7.16
N ILE A 60 -10.18 2.76 8.05
CA ILE A 60 -11.16 3.48 8.88
C ILE A 60 -12.18 4.21 8.00
N ASN A 61 -11.72 4.81 6.90
CA ASN A 61 -12.57 5.52 5.95
C ASN A 61 -13.32 4.60 4.97
N GLY A 62 -13.23 3.28 5.12
CA GLY A 62 -13.97 2.32 4.29
C GLY A 62 -13.52 2.28 2.83
N LYS A 63 -12.31 2.76 2.49
CA LYS A 63 -11.83 2.71 1.09
C LYS A 63 -11.74 1.29 0.56
N PHE A 64 -11.62 0.28 1.41
CA PHE A 64 -11.55 -1.13 1.01
C PHE A 64 -12.92 -1.81 0.89
N ASP A 65 -14.04 -1.11 1.14
CA ASP A 65 -15.39 -1.71 1.16
C ASP A 65 -15.87 -2.23 -0.21
N HIS A 66 -15.21 -1.80 -1.28
CA HIS A 66 -15.45 -2.27 -2.63
C HIS A 66 -14.75 -3.61 -2.93
N LEU A 67 -13.78 -4.03 -2.12
CA LEU A 67 -13.08 -5.28 -2.30
C LEU A 67 -13.98 -6.48 -2.03
N ASP A 68 -13.71 -7.59 -2.71
CA ASP A 68 -14.31 -8.89 -2.39
C ASP A 68 -13.88 -9.35 -0.99
N PRO A 69 -14.68 -10.15 -0.26
CA PRO A 69 -14.38 -10.54 1.12
C PRO A 69 -12.98 -11.14 1.30
N ALA A 70 -12.54 -12.02 0.40
CA ALA A 70 -11.22 -12.63 0.45
C ALA A 70 -10.08 -11.59 0.35
N LYS A 71 -10.23 -10.58 -0.51
CA LYS A 71 -9.23 -9.51 -0.69
C LYS A 71 -9.24 -8.53 0.46
N PHE A 72 -10.42 -8.23 1.01
CA PHE A 72 -10.57 -7.38 2.18
C PHE A 72 -9.88 -8.02 3.39
N ILE A 73 -10.17 -9.29 3.68
CA ILE A 73 -9.55 -10.05 4.78
C ILE A 73 -8.03 -10.11 4.61
N ALA A 74 -7.54 -10.39 3.40
CA ALA A 74 -6.10 -10.40 3.13
C ALA A 74 -5.45 -9.03 3.41
N THR A 75 -6.13 -7.94 3.08
CA THR A 75 -5.64 -6.57 3.32
C THR A 75 -5.60 -6.25 4.82
N VAL A 76 -6.67 -6.54 5.56
CA VAL A 76 -6.75 -6.35 7.02
C VAL A 76 -5.65 -7.16 7.72
N ARG A 77 -5.47 -8.43 7.31
CA ARG A 77 -4.45 -9.32 7.86
C ARG A 77 -3.04 -8.81 7.58
N ASP A 78 -2.75 -8.40 6.35
CA ASP A 78 -1.45 -7.84 5.97
C ASP A 78 -1.11 -6.56 6.76
N ILE A 79 -2.10 -5.70 7.01
CA ILE A 79 -1.93 -4.51 7.88
C ILE A 79 -1.68 -4.94 9.33
N SER A 80 -2.44 -5.90 9.86
CA SER A 80 -2.28 -6.38 11.23
C SER A 80 -0.95 -7.08 11.48
N GLU A 81 -0.47 -7.88 10.53
CA GLU A 81 0.82 -8.59 10.61
C GLU A 81 2.00 -7.61 10.52
N LYS A 82 1.86 -6.52 9.74
CA LYS A 82 2.92 -5.51 9.59
C LYS A 82 3.02 -4.52 10.73
N TYR A 83 1.88 -4.16 11.33
CA TYR A 83 1.81 -3.00 12.21
C TYR A 83 1.20 -3.30 13.59
N GLY A 84 0.65 -4.50 13.82
CA GLY A 84 0.00 -4.90 15.07
C GLY A 84 -1.52 -4.80 15.02
N GLU A 85 -2.19 -5.17 16.11
CA GLU A 85 -3.64 -5.04 16.24
C GLU A 85 -4.03 -3.59 16.59
N PHE A 86 -5.07 -3.07 15.92
CA PHE A 86 -5.57 -1.71 16.13
C PHE A 86 -7.04 -1.70 16.53
N GLU A 87 -7.34 -1.19 17.72
CA GLU A 87 -8.71 -1.10 18.23
C GLU A 87 -9.61 -0.27 17.30
N SER A 88 -9.07 0.83 16.75
CA SER A 88 -9.76 1.77 15.86
C SER A 88 -10.29 1.13 14.56
N VAL A 89 -9.74 -0.02 14.17
CA VAL A 89 -10.05 -0.74 12.94
C VAL A 89 -11.15 -1.79 13.14
N LYS A 90 -11.42 -2.22 14.38
CA LYS A 90 -12.42 -3.27 14.68
C LYS A 90 -13.82 -2.92 14.19
N GLN A 91 -14.27 -1.69 14.44
CA GLN A 91 -15.61 -1.25 14.05
C GLN A 91 -15.77 -1.13 12.52
N PRO A 92 -14.84 -0.49 11.78
CA PRO A 92 -14.84 -0.53 10.30
C PRO A 92 -14.90 -1.95 9.73
N VAL A 93 -14.09 -2.89 10.24
CA VAL A 93 -14.09 -4.29 9.79
C VAL A 93 -15.43 -4.96 10.07
N SER A 94 -16.00 -4.77 11.26
CA SER A 94 -17.33 -5.30 11.60
C SER A 94 -18.43 -4.76 10.67
N ASN A 95 -18.38 -3.47 10.33
CA ASN A 95 -19.31 -2.85 9.40
C ASN A 95 -19.22 -3.46 8.00
N TYR A 96 -18.01 -3.70 7.50
CA TYR A 96 -17.79 -4.38 6.23
C TYR A 96 -18.40 -5.79 6.23
N VAL A 97 -18.10 -6.60 7.26
CA VAL A 97 -18.60 -7.98 7.39
C VAL A 97 -20.13 -7.99 7.42
N LYS A 98 -20.78 -7.16 8.25
CA LYS A 98 -22.24 -7.07 8.32
C LYS A 98 -22.90 -6.68 6.99
N LYS A 99 -22.22 -5.88 6.16
CA LYS A 99 -22.75 -5.39 4.88
C LYS A 99 -22.59 -6.40 3.74
N ARG A 100 -21.54 -7.21 3.76
CA ARG A 100 -21.10 -8.05 2.61
C ARG A 100 -21.23 -9.54 2.84
N LEU A 101 -21.19 -9.99 4.10
CA LEU A 101 -21.34 -11.38 4.49
C LEU A 101 -22.66 -11.50 5.25
N PRO A 102 -23.78 -11.85 4.59
CA PRO A 102 -24.96 -12.28 5.32
C PRO A 102 -24.58 -13.50 6.18
N ALA A 103 -25.15 -13.54 7.39
CA ALA A 103 -24.89 -14.57 8.40
C ALA A 103 -25.16 -15.99 7.90
#